data_AF-A0AAP5Z3P0-F1
#
_entry.id   AF-A0AAP5Z3P0-F1
#
_cell.length_a   1.000
_cell.length_b   1.000
_cell.length_c   1.000
_cell.angle_alpha   90.00
_cell.angle_beta   90.00
_cell.angle_gamma   90.00
#
_symmetry.space_group_name_H-M   'P 1'
#
loop_
_entity.id
_entity.type
_entity.pdbx_description
1 polymer ?
#
loop_
_entity_poly.entity_id
_entity_poly.type
_entity_poly.pdbx_seq_one_letter_code
_entity_poly.pdbx_strand_id
1 'polypeptide(L)'
;MKRTWIWLLPLLLFAGQTLANTVWIVPVKGAIGPANSDYLTREIEQAQINGVSLVILKMDTPGGLDSAMRDIIHAITTSTTPIATWVGPSGSRAASAGTYILLASHVAAMAEATNLGAATPVAIGGAPQAPS
;
A
#
# COMPACT_ATOMS: atom_id res chain seq x y z
N MET A 1 43.10 43.30 -15.77
CA MET A 1 42.34 42.80 -14.59
C MET A 1 40.94 42.31 -14.99
N LYS A 2 40.80 41.28 -15.84
CA LYS A 2 39.49 40.65 -16.17
C LYS A 2 39.79 39.24 -16.70
N ARG A 3 38.94 38.23 -16.38
CA ARG A 3 38.87 36.84 -16.94
C ARG A 3 39.31 35.66 -16.06
N THR A 4 39.22 35.72 -14.73
CA THR A 4 39.30 34.49 -13.88
C THR A 4 37.94 33.97 -13.39
N TRP A 5 36.86 34.74 -13.53
CA TRP A 5 35.56 34.38 -12.94
C TRP A 5 34.69 33.45 -13.81
N ILE A 6 35.07 33.21 -15.07
CA ILE A 6 34.26 32.42 -16.02
C ILE A 6 34.33 30.91 -15.75
N TRP A 7 35.33 30.46 -14.98
CA TRP A 7 35.50 29.03 -14.66
C TRP A 7 34.80 28.55 -13.38
N LEU A 8 34.21 29.45 -12.58
CA LEU A 8 33.44 29.08 -11.38
C LEU A 8 31.95 28.85 -11.67
N LEU A 9 31.44 29.37 -12.80
CA LEU A 9 30.04 29.25 -13.21
C LEU A 9 29.57 27.80 -13.53
N PRO A 10 30.40 26.90 -14.10
CA PRO A 10 29.97 25.53 -14.37
C PRO A 10 29.82 24.69 -13.09
N LEU A 11 30.48 25.08 -11.99
CA LEU A 11 30.48 24.31 -10.74
C LEU A 11 29.15 24.47 -9.96
N LEU A 12 28.45 25.60 -10.12
CA LEU A 12 27.15 25.86 -9.50
C LEU A 12 25.98 25.17 -10.21
N LEU A 13 26.15 24.78 -11.48
CA LEU A 13 25.13 24.05 -12.26
C LEU A 13 25.19 22.53 -12.04
N PHE A 14 26.24 22.03 -11.38
CA PHE A 14 26.38 20.63 -10.96
C PHE A 14 25.99 20.39 -9.50
N ALA A 15 25.14 21.26 -8.93
CA ALA A 15 24.39 20.89 -7.74
C ALA A 15 23.41 19.78 -8.13
N GLY A 16 23.86 18.52 -8.02
CA GLY A 16 23.05 17.35 -8.28
C GLY A 16 21.78 17.44 -7.44
N GLN A 17 20.64 17.58 -8.11
CA GLN A 17 19.33 17.43 -7.48
C GLN A 17 19.27 15.99 -6.97
N THR A 18 19.53 15.76 -5.68
CA THR A 18 19.25 14.48 -5.05
C THR A 18 17.74 14.31 -5.05
N LEU A 19 17.22 13.62 -6.07
CA LEU A 19 15.83 13.19 -6.09
C LEU A 19 15.69 12.13 -5.00
N ALA A 20 15.31 12.56 -3.80
CA ALA A 20 14.91 11.66 -2.74
C ALA A 20 13.54 11.08 -3.12
N ASN A 21 13.51 9.81 -3.51
CA ASN A 21 12.25 9.11 -3.74
C ASN A 21 11.56 8.92 -2.39
N THR A 22 10.41 9.57 -2.22
CA THR A 22 9.60 9.44 -1.02
C THR A 22 8.77 8.17 -1.10
N VAL A 23 8.82 7.35 -0.05
CA VAL A 23 8.01 6.14 0.11
C VAL A 23 7.11 6.33 1.33
N TRP A 24 5.82 6.11 1.16
CA TRP A 24 4.87 6.17 2.27
C TRP A 24 4.60 4.78 2.82
N ILE A 25 4.52 4.66 4.14
CA ILE A 25 4.14 3.41 4.81
C ILE A 25 2.82 3.66 5.52
N VAL A 26 1.77 3.01 5.04
CA VAL A 26 0.41 3.15 5.57
C VAL A 26 0.06 1.88 6.36
N PRO A 27 -0.20 1.98 7.66
CA PRO A 27 -0.52 0.80 8.47
C PRO A 27 -1.94 0.31 8.21
N VAL A 28 -2.09 -0.99 7.97
CA VAL A 28 -3.37 -1.70 7.88
C VAL A 28 -3.43 -2.70 9.04
N LYS A 29 -4.08 -2.29 10.15
CA LYS A 29 -4.19 -3.13 11.35
C LYS A 29 -5.64 -3.43 11.70
N GLY A 30 -5.91 -4.67 12.06
CA GLY A 30 -7.23 -5.10 12.52
C GLY A 30 -8.22 -5.31 11.37
N ALA A 31 -9.51 -5.28 11.69
CA ALA A 31 -10.56 -5.62 10.73
C ALA A 31 -10.65 -4.61 9.57
N ILE A 32 -10.93 -5.12 8.37
CA ILE A 32 -11.23 -4.30 7.19
C ILE A 32 -12.70 -3.89 7.25
N GLY A 33 -12.95 -2.60 7.46
CA GLY A 33 -14.29 -2.02 7.54
C GLY A 33 -14.32 -0.61 6.97
N PRO A 34 -15.49 0.05 6.97
CA PRO A 34 -15.71 1.30 6.23
C PRO A 34 -14.75 2.42 6.62
N ALA A 35 -14.42 2.55 7.90
CA ALA A 35 -13.48 3.57 8.37
C ALA A 35 -12.05 3.32 7.87
N ASN A 36 -11.63 2.05 7.80
CA ASN A 36 -10.29 1.72 7.34
C ASN A 36 -10.20 1.83 5.81
N SER A 37 -11.23 1.42 5.06
CA SER A 37 -11.24 1.59 3.60
C SER A 37 -11.26 3.04 3.16
N ASP A 38 -12.02 3.92 3.84
CA ASP A 38 -12.00 5.36 3.58
C ASP A 38 -10.61 5.96 3.86
N TYR A 39 -10.02 5.62 5.01
CA TYR A 39 -8.67 6.05 5.36
C TYR A 39 -7.64 5.64 4.30
N LEU A 40 -7.59 4.35 3.92
CA LEU A 40 -6.60 3.84 2.97
C LEU A 40 -6.78 4.42 1.56
N THR A 41 -8.02 4.56 1.10
CA THR A 41 -8.32 5.21 -0.19
C THR A 41 -7.80 6.64 -0.21
N ARG A 42 -8.06 7.41 0.87
CA ARG A 42 -7.56 8.78 1.00
C ARG A 42 -6.04 8.84 1.02
N GLU A 43 -5.35 7.96 1.76
CA GLU A 43 -3.88 7.95 1.79
C GLU A 43 -3.27 7.62 0.42
N ILE A 44 -3.87 6.71 -0.34
CA ILE A 44 -3.44 6.39 -1.72
C ILE A 44 -3.63 7.61 -2.63
N GLU A 45 -4.78 8.27 -2.56
CA GLU A 45 -5.04 9.49 -3.34
C GLU A 45 -4.05 10.61 -2.99
N GLN A 46 -3.79 10.82 -1.70
CA GLN A 46 -2.80 11.80 -1.26
C GLN A 46 -1.40 11.44 -1.74
N ALA A 47 -1.03 10.16 -1.75
CA ALA A 47 0.27 9.73 -2.27
C ALA A 47 0.42 10.06 -3.76
N GLN A 48 -0.65 9.92 -4.53
CA GLN A 48 -0.67 10.30 -5.95
C GLN A 48 -0.49 11.82 -6.12
N ILE A 49 -1.26 12.62 -5.38
CA ILE A 49 -1.17 14.09 -5.43
C ILE A 49 0.23 14.58 -5.09
N ASN A 50 0.89 13.94 -4.12
CA ASN A 50 2.21 14.32 -3.64
C ASN A 50 3.37 13.71 -4.47
N GLY A 51 3.07 12.97 -5.54
CA GLY A 51 4.11 12.37 -6.39
C GLY A 51 4.99 11.35 -5.65
N VAL A 52 4.41 10.63 -4.67
CA VAL A 52 5.10 9.59 -3.91
C VAL A 52 5.51 8.45 -4.85
N SER A 53 6.73 7.95 -4.68
CA SER A 53 7.30 6.94 -5.59
C SER A 53 6.76 5.53 -5.34
N LEU A 54 6.31 5.25 -4.11
CA LEU A 54 5.74 3.96 -3.69
C LEU A 54 4.91 4.14 -2.41
N VAL A 55 3.76 3.48 -2.35
CA VAL A 55 3.01 3.28 -1.10
C VAL A 55 3.21 1.83 -0.63
N ILE A 56 3.54 1.65 0.64
CA ILE A 56 3.62 0.35 1.30
C ILE A 56 2.46 0.23 2.28
N LEU A 57 1.51 -0.66 1.98
CA LEU A 57 0.49 -1.07 2.93
C LEU A 57 1.08 -2.11 3.88
N LYS A 58 1.36 -1.70 5.12
CA LYS A 58 1.90 -2.59 6.16
C LYS A 58 0.77 -3.36 6.84
N MET A 59 0.61 -4.62 6.49
CA MET A 59 -0.60 -5.39 6.73
C MET A 59 -0.52 -6.37 7.89
N ASP A 60 -1.53 -6.27 8.77
CA ASP A 60 -1.90 -7.26 9.76
C ASP A 60 -3.43 -7.24 10.00
N THR A 61 -4.16 -8.09 9.29
CA THR A 61 -5.62 -8.12 9.31
C THR A 61 -6.20 -9.53 9.38
N PRO A 62 -7.20 -9.79 10.25
CA PRO A 62 -7.96 -11.02 10.24
C PRO A 62 -9.00 -11.09 9.10
N GLY A 63 -9.13 -10.03 8.29
CA GLY A 63 -10.17 -9.92 7.26
C GLY A 63 -11.20 -8.84 7.57
N GLY A 64 -12.32 -8.87 6.85
CA GLY A 64 -13.38 -7.89 7.04
C GLY A 64 -14.43 -7.92 5.94
N LEU A 65 -15.12 -6.80 5.76
CA LEU A 65 -16.26 -6.69 4.84
C LEU A 65 -15.81 -6.73 3.38
N ASP A 66 -16.58 -7.43 2.54
CA ASP A 66 -16.36 -7.50 1.08
C ASP A 66 -16.44 -6.11 0.42
N SER A 67 -17.37 -5.24 0.86
CA SER A 67 -17.47 -3.87 0.34
C SER A 67 -16.19 -3.06 0.60
N ALA A 68 -15.75 -3.01 1.86
CA ALA A 68 -14.54 -2.29 2.25
C ALA A 68 -13.28 -2.85 1.56
N MET A 69 -13.21 -4.17 1.38
CA MET A 69 -12.16 -4.81 0.59
C MET A 69 -12.17 -4.35 -0.87
N ARG A 70 -13.35 -4.34 -1.52
CA ARG A 70 -13.50 -3.90 -2.91
C ARG A 70 -13.14 -2.43 -3.10
N ASP A 71 -13.49 -1.57 -2.16
CA ASP A 71 -13.11 -0.16 -2.18
C ASP A 71 -11.58 -0.01 -2.19
N ILE A 72 -10.88 -0.73 -1.31
CA ILE A 72 -9.42 -0.70 -1.24
C ILE A 72 -8.80 -1.28 -2.52
N ILE A 73 -9.31 -2.41 -3.03
CA ILE A 73 -8.83 -3.01 -4.29
C ILE A 73 -9.02 -2.04 -5.46
N HIS A 74 -10.14 -1.32 -5.50
CA HIS A 74 -10.38 -0.32 -6.53
C HIS A 74 -9.37 0.82 -6.45
N ALA A 75 -9.13 1.36 -5.25
CA ALA A 75 -8.11 2.39 -5.02
C ALA A 75 -6.71 1.90 -5.46
N ILE A 76 -6.36 0.64 -5.18
CA ILE A 76 -5.08 0.06 -5.59
C ILE A 76 -4.96 -0.04 -7.11
N THR A 77 -5.95 -0.66 -7.76
CA THR A 77 -5.91 -1.00 -9.19
C THR A 77 -6.06 0.20 -10.12
N THR A 78 -6.54 1.33 -9.59
CA THR A 78 -6.66 2.61 -10.32
C THR A 78 -5.57 3.60 -9.96
N SER A 79 -4.67 3.26 -9.02
CA SER A 79 -3.61 4.17 -8.60
C SER A 79 -2.56 4.36 -9.67
N THR A 80 -2.14 5.60 -9.88
CA THR A 80 -0.96 5.93 -10.69
C THR A 80 0.35 5.78 -9.92
N THR A 81 0.28 5.69 -8.59
CA THR A 81 1.42 5.43 -7.71
C THR A 81 1.52 3.93 -7.45
N PRO A 82 2.69 3.29 -7.62
CA PRO A 82 2.85 1.88 -7.28
C PRO A 82 2.50 1.62 -5.81
N ILE A 83 1.81 0.50 -5.57
CA ILE A 83 1.40 0.07 -4.23
C ILE A 83 1.94 -1.33 -3.97
N ALA A 84 2.76 -1.45 -2.94
CA ALA A 84 3.19 -2.71 -2.38
C ALA A 84 2.38 -3.01 -1.12
N THR A 85 1.88 -4.22 -0.96
CA THR A 85 1.40 -4.69 0.34
C THR A 85 2.47 -5.59 0.96
N TRP A 86 2.86 -5.26 2.19
CA TRP A 86 3.80 -6.04 2.98
C TRP A 86 3.12 -6.61 4.22
N VAL A 87 2.95 -7.93 4.29
CA VAL A 87 2.42 -8.62 5.47
C VAL A 87 3.52 -8.71 6.50
N GLY A 88 3.37 -7.99 7.61
CA GLY A 88 4.44 -7.90 8.59
C GLY A 88 4.13 -7.07 9.83
N PRO A 89 4.87 -7.29 10.93
CA PRO A 89 6.06 -8.15 11.04
C PRO A 89 5.73 -9.66 11.19
N SER A 90 6.72 -10.48 11.53
CA SER A 90 6.53 -11.90 11.87
C SER A 90 5.34 -12.10 12.82
N GLY A 91 4.51 -13.10 12.55
CA GLY A 91 3.27 -13.38 13.26
C GLY A 91 2.03 -12.64 12.74
N SER A 92 2.20 -11.62 11.89
CA SER A 92 1.09 -10.94 11.22
C SER A 92 0.43 -11.83 10.16
N ARG A 93 -0.77 -11.42 9.74
CA ARG A 93 -1.53 -12.16 8.73
C ARG A 93 -2.23 -11.24 7.74
N ALA A 94 -2.45 -11.75 6.54
CA ALA A 94 -3.36 -11.19 5.53
C ALA A 94 -4.48 -12.19 5.27
N ALA A 95 -5.42 -12.29 6.23
CA ALA A 95 -6.51 -13.25 6.15
C ALA A 95 -7.75 -12.66 5.45
N SER A 96 -8.54 -13.51 4.79
CA SER A 96 -9.81 -13.13 4.15
C SER A 96 -9.66 -11.92 3.22
N ALA A 97 -10.31 -10.79 3.51
CA ALA A 97 -10.16 -9.54 2.76
C ALA A 97 -8.69 -9.15 2.51
N GLY A 98 -7.81 -9.37 3.49
CA GLY A 98 -6.38 -9.07 3.36
C GLY A 98 -5.68 -9.87 2.26
N THR A 99 -6.12 -11.11 1.99
CA THR A 99 -5.59 -11.92 0.89
C THR A 99 -5.86 -11.25 -0.46
N TYR A 100 -7.09 -10.77 -0.67
CA TYR A 100 -7.46 -10.13 -1.92
C TYR A 100 -6.79 -8.75 -2.09
N ILE A 101 -6.64 -7.99 -1.01
CA ILE A 101 -5.92 -6.71 -1.04
C ILE A 101 -4.45 -6.92 -1.40
N LEU A 102 -3.79 -7.93 -0.81
CA LEU A 102 -2.42 -8.30 -1.15
C LEU A 102 -2.32 -8.70 -2.64
N LEU A 103 -3.23 -9.54 -3.13
CA LEU A 103 -3.23 -10.01 -4.53
C LEU A 103 -3.51 -8.90 -5.54
N ALA A 104 -4.27 -7.87 -5.17
CA ALA A 104 -4.52 -6.71 -6.01
C ALA A 104 -3.34 -5.74 -6.06
N SER A 105 -2.40 -5.84 -5.12
CA SER A 105 -1.24 -4.95 -5.05
C SER A 105 -0.24 -5.22 -6.16
N HIS A 106 0.43 -4.15 -6.62
CA HIS A 106 1.48 -4.24 -7.63
C HIS A 106 2.66 -5.10 -7.19
N VAL A 107 2.94 -5.07 -5.88
CA VAL A 107 3.93 -5.93 -5.24
C VAL A 107 3.32 -6.56 -3.99
N ALA A 108 3.43 -7.87 -3.89
CA ALA A 108 3.08 -8.62 -2.70
C ALA A 108 4.37 -9.08 -2.01
N ALA A 109 4.54 -8.72 -0.73
CA ALA A 109 5.68 -9.13 0.08
C ALA A 109 5.21 -9.63 1.45
N MET A 110 5.94 -10.58 2.01
CA MET A 110 5.60 -11.20 3.30
C MET A 110 6.86 -11.34 4.14
N ALA A 111 6.79 -10.98 5.42
CA ALA A 111 7.82 -11.35 6.38
C ALA A 111 7.78 -12.87 6.66
N GLU A 112 8.89 -13.42 7.17
CA GLU A 112 8.92 -14.79 7.67
C GLU A 112 7.84 -15.00 8.76
N ALA A 113 7.34 -16.24 8.87
CA ALA A 113 6.31 -16.64 9.83
C ALA A 113 5.04 -15.76 9.82
N THR A 114 4.63 -15.30 8.63
CA THR A 114 3.32 -14.67 8.41
C THR A 114 2.37 -15.61 7.67
N ASN A 115 1.08 -15.31 7.71
CA ASN A 115 0.05 -16.17 7.12
C ASN A 115 -0.76 -15.42 6.04
N LEU A 116 -1.12 -16.13 4.98
CA LEU A 116 -2.02 -15.70 3.92
C LEU A 116 -3.11 -16.76 3.72
N GLY A 117 -4.34 -16.33 3.43
CA GLY A 117 -5.45 -17.22 3.11
C GLY A 117 -6.64 -17.06 4.05
N ALA A 118 -7.35 -18.16 4.32
CA ALA A 118 -8.66 -18.13 4.98
C ALA A 118 -9.64 -17.16 4.28
N ALA A 119 -9.74 -17.27 2.95
CA ALA A 119 -10.45 -16.32 2.09
C ALA A 119 -11.79 -16.83 1.54
N THR A 120 -12.33 -17.90 2.12
CA THR A 120 -13.68 -18.35 1.82
C THR A 120 -14.70 -17.30 2.31
N PRO A 121 -15.55 -16.74 1.44
CA PRO A 121 -16.60 -15.82 1.86
C PRO A 121 -17.56 -16.48 2.85
N VAL A 122 -17.96 -15.73 3.87
CA VAL A 122 -18.99 -16.15 4.83
C VAL A 122 -20.04 -15.05 4.95
N ALA A 123 -21.31 -15.45 4.98
CA ALA A 123 -22.40 -14.51 5.18
C ALA A 123 -22.43 -14.02 6.64
N ILE A 124 -22.50 -12.70 6.83
CA ILE A 124 -22.70 -12.14 8.18
C ILE A 124 -24.12 -12.48 8.63
N GLY A 125 -24.23 -13.30 9.68
CA GLY A 125 -25.52 -13.70 10.25
C GLY A 125 -26.20 -14.91 9.60
N GLY A 126 -25.53 -15.64 8.71
CA GLY A 126 -26.06 -16.85 8.06
C GLY A 126 -25.33 -18.13 8.48
N ALA A 127 -26.05 -19.26 8.50
CA ALA A 127 -25.44 -20.58 8.66
C ALA A 127 -24.45 -20.86 7.50
N PRO A 128 -23.38 -21.64 7.71
CA PRO A 128 -22.40 -21.95 6.67
C PRO A 128 -23.11 -22.50 5.43
N GLN A 129 -22.91 -21.87 4.27
CA GLN A 129 -23.43 -22.41 3.03
C GLN A 129 -22.67 -23.70 2.71
N ALA A 130 -23.39 -24.82 2.64
CA ALA A 130 -22.79 -26.08 2.25
C ALA A 130 -22.21 -25.94 0.82
N PRO A 131 -21.02 -26.50 0.56
CA PRO A 131 -20.45 -26.48 -0.78
C PRO A 131 -21.41 -27.17 -1.75
N SER A 132 -21.62 -26.55 -2.90
CA SER A 132 -22.35 -27.13 -4.04
C SER A 132 -21.59 -28.29 -4.66
#